data_AF-A0A836HLH2-F1
#
_entry.id   AF-A0A836HLH2-F1
#
_cell.length_a   1.000
_cell.length_b   1.000
_cell.length_c   1.000
_cell.angle_alpha   90.00
_cell.angle_beta   90.00
_cell.angle_gamma   90.00
#
_symmetry.space_group_name_H-M   'P 1'
#
loop_
_entity.id
_entity.type
_entity.pdbx_description
1 polymer ?
#
loop_
_entity_poly.entity_id
_entity_poly.type
_entity_poly.pdbx_seq_one_letter_code
_entity_poly.pdbx_strand_id
1 'polypeptide(L)'
;MMSRLVRTLAKSFTVPVAMCARQVAAMDEPLKRHIDAYEARGEDITVAVWREFVDGQRALLPYRWAKLQNEVLYLTSGEMAITDLTFADVLIFARFLTKCLFIFIIAVMIGRRSVFPSLEPASPFVEEVVKNWQPNRLRTVAGAEYIAREQAAAADAAADEAVVTPIS
;
A
#
# COMPACT_ATOMS: atom_id res chain seq x y z
N MET A 1 -19.90 -39.22 23.13
CA MET A 1 -19.98 -38.08 24.06
C MET A 1 -18.88 -37.09 23.65
N MET A 2 -19.16 -36.08 22.80
CA MET A 2 -18.13 -35.15 22.31
C MET A 2 -17.57 -34.29 23.45
N SER A 3 -16.24 -34.23 23.55
CA SER A 3 -15.54 -33.50 24.62
C SER A 3 -15.86 -32.00 24.57
N ARG A 4 -15.88 -31.35 25.74
CA ARG A 4 -16.20 -29.92 25.87
C ARG A 4 -15.30 -29.02 25.01
N LEU A 5 -14.05 -29.46 24.77
CA LEU A 5 -13.05 -28.79 23.93
C LEU A 5 -13.43 -28.77 22.44
N VAL A 6 -13.93 -29.88 21.91
CA VAL A 6 -14.41 -29.96 20.52
C VAL A 6 -15.62 -29.05 20.32
N ARG A 7 -16.49 -28.96 21.34
CA ARG A 7 -17.66 -28.07 21.31
C ARG A 7 -17.28 -26.58 21.38
N THR A 8 -16.25 -26.21 22.13
CA THR A 8 -15.77 -24.82 22.19
C THR A 8 -15.01 -24.41 20.94
N LEU A 9 -14.20 -25.30 20.36
CA LEU A 9 -13.52 -25.03 19.08
C LEU A 9 -14.51 -24.93 17.93
N ALA A 10 -15.51 -25.82 17.87
CA ALA A 10 -16.56 -25.75 16.85
C ALA A 10 -17.35 -24.42 16.92
N LYS A 11 -17.64 -23.91 18.13
CA LYS A 11 -18.32 -22.62 18.32
C LYS A 11 -17.59 -21.44 17.66
N SER A 12 -16.26 -21.43 17.72
CA SER A 12 -15.43 -20.37 17.13
C SER A 12 -15.55 -20.30 15.61
N PHE A 13 -15.86 -21.42 14.95
CA PHE A 13 -16.07 -21.49 13.50
C PHE A 13 -17.55 -21.36 13.12
N THR A 14 -18.47 -21.91 13.91
CA THR A 14 -19.90 -21.88 13.58
C THR A 14 -20.54 -20.52 13.78
N VAL A 15 -20.03 -19.70 14.71
CA VAL A 15 -20.60 -18.36 15.00
C VAL A 15 -20.35 -17.38 13.84
N PRO A 16 -19.14 -17.24 13.29
CA PRO A 16 -18.91 -16.42 12.09
C PRO A 16 -19.69 -16.91 10.87
N VAL A 17 -19.75 -18.24 10.65
CA VAL A 17 -20.48 -18.84 9.52
C VAL A 17 -21.98 -18.54 9.63
N ALA A 18 -22.57 -18.66 10.81
CA ALA A 18 -23.98 -18.32 11.04
C ALA A 18 -24.27 -16.82 10.88
N MET A 19 -23.32 -15.95 11.22
CA MET A 19 -23.44 -14.50 10.99
C MET A 19 -23.37 -14.15 9.50
N CYS A 20 -22.45 -14.76 8.75
CA CYS A 20 -22.39 -14.61 7.29
C CYS A 20 -23.67 -15.13 6.62
N ALA A 21 -24.19 -16.28 7.03
CA ALA A 21 -25.46 -16.83 6.50
C ALA A 21 -26.65 -15.88 6.75
N ARG A 22 -26.71 -15.23 7.92
CA ARG A 22 -27.73 -14.20 8.22
C ARG A 22 -27.58 -12.94 7.37
N GLN A 23 -26.34 -12.54 7.06
CA GLN A 23 -26.08 -11.41 6.16
C GLN A 23 -26.44 -11.73 4.72
N VAL A 24 -26.13 -12.93 4.22
CA VAL A 24 -26.54 -13.41 2.90
C VAL A 24 -28.07 -13.50 2.79
N ALA A 25 -28.76 -13.93 3.85
CA ALA A 25 -30.22 -13.95 3.89
C ALA A 25 -30.86 -12.55 3.85
N ALA A 26 -30.10 -11.51 4.19
CA ALA A 26 -30.51 -10.10 4.14
C ALA A 26 -30.03 -9.36 2.87
N MET A 27 -29.32 -10.05 1.96
CA MET A 27 -28.90 -9.50 0.67
C MET A 27 -30.03 -9.55 -0.36
N ASP A 28 -29.92 -8.68 -1.37
CA ASP A 28 -30.84 -8.65 -2.51
C ASP A 28 -31.02 -10.04 -3.12
N GLU A 29 -32.29 -10.40 -3.35
CA GLU A 29 -32.76 -11.67 -3.89
C GLU A 29 -31.95 -12.24 -5.09
N PRO A 30 -31.52 -11.45 -6.10
CA PRO A 30 -30.67 -11.96 -7.18
C PRO A 30 -29.27 -12.39 -6.73
N LEU A 31 -28.67 -11.70 -5.76
CA LEU A 31 -27.34 -12.03 -5.25
C LEU A 31 -27.38 -13.29 -4.40
N LYS A 32 -28.46 -13.46 -3.62
CA LYS A 32 -28.71 -14.68 -2.84
C LYS A 32 -28.83 -15.91 -3.74
N ARG A 33 -29.61 -15.85 -4.82
CA ARG A 33 -29.72 -16.96 -5.79
C ARG A 33 -28.39 -17.28 -6.46
N HIS A 34 -27.55 -16.28 -6.68
CA HIS A 34 -26.23 -16.49 -7.24
C HIS A 34 -25.33 -17.25 -6.26
N ILE A 35 -25.33 -16.85 -4.98
CA ILE A 35 -24.61 -17.52 -3.89
C ILE A 35 -25.09 -18.97 -3.72
N ASP A 36 -26.41 -19.17 -3.60
CA ASP A 36 -27.01 -20.50 -3.42
C ASP A 36 -26.68 -21.43 -4.61
N ALA A 37 -26.61 -20.90 -5.84
CA ALA A 37 -26.25 -21.67 -7.02
C ALA A 37 -24.78 -22.10 -7.07
N TYR A 38 -23.86 -21.35 -6.44
CA TYR A 38 -22.46 -21.76 -6.30
C TYR A 38 -22.28 -22.74 -5.13
N GLU A 39 -23.00 -22.54 -4.03
CA GLU A 39 -23.02 -23.49 -2.91
C GLU A 39 -23.56 -24.86 -3.34
N ALA A 40 -24.64 -24.89 -4.14
CA ALA A 40 -25.19 -26.11 -4.71
C ALA A 40 -24.23 -26.85 -5.66
N ARG A 41 -23.26 -26.13 -6.25
CA ARG A 41 -22.21 -26.69 -7.12
C ARG A 41 -20.95 -27.10 -6.36
N GLY A 42 -20.85 -26.79 -5.06
CA GLY A 42 -19.66 -27.04 -4.25
C GLY A 42 -18.45 -26.20 -4.64
N GLU A 43 -18.66 -25.09 -5.34
CA GLU A 43 -17.61 -24.20 -5.83
C GLU A 43 -17.43 -22.98 -4.91
N ASP A 44 -16.19 -22.50 -4.78
CA ASP A 44 -15.89 -21.27 -4.04
C ASP A 44 -16.29 -20.04 -4.87
N ILE A 45 -17.41 -19.44 -4.50
CA ILE A 45 -17.94 -18.23 -5.12
C ILE A 45 -16.96 -17.07 -5.12
N THR A 46 -16.12 -16.93 -4.09
CA THR A 46 -15.20 -15.79 -3.99
C THR A 46 -14.12 -15.86 -5.08
N VAL A 47 -13.63 -17.07 -5.35
CA VAL A 47 -12.65 -17.33 -6.41
C VAL A 47 -13.30 -17.16 -7.79
N ALA A 48 -14.54 -17.63 -7.96
CA ALA A 48 -15.27 -17.50 -9.23
C ALA A 48 -15.54 -16.02 -9.57
N VAL A 49 -16.07 -15.25 -8.62
CA VAL A 49 -16.35 -13.81 -8.79
C VAL A 49 -15.06 -13.02 -9.00
N TRP A 50 -13.99 -13.36 -8.30
CA TRP A 50 -12.69 -12.71 -8.52
C TRP A 50 -12.17 -12.95 -9.94
N ARG A 51 -12.27 -14.17 -10.46
CA ARG A 51 -11.87 -14.49 -11.84
C ARG A 51 -12.73 -13.73 -12.84
N GLU A 52 -14.05 -13.75 -12.67
CA GLU A 52 -14.97 -12.99 -13.53
C GLU A 52 -14.65 -11.49 -13.53
N PHE A 53 -14.37 -10.92 -12.36
CA PHE A 53 -13.94 -9.54 -12.24
C PHE A 53 -12.62 -9.29 -12.99
N VAL A 54 -11.60 -10.12 -12.77
CA VAL A 54 -10.29 -9.98 -13.42
C VAL A 54 -10.40 -10.12 -14.94
N ASP A 55 -11.15 -11.10 -15.42
CA ASP A 55 -11.35 -11.33 -16.84
C ASP A 55 -12.16 -10.20 -17.48
N GLY A 56 -13.18 -9.69 -16.80
CA GLY A 56 -13.90 -8.49 -17.19
C GLY A 56 -13.00 -7.25 -17.25
N GLN A 57 -12.12 -7.04 -16.25
CA GLN A 57 -11.16 -5.94 -16.29
C GLN A 57 -10.17 -6.09 -17.45
N ARG A 58 -9.69 -7.32 -17.73
CA ARG A 58 -8.79 -7.60 -18.85
C ARG A 58 -9.44 -7.35 -20.21
N ALA A 59 -10.69 -7.78 -20.38
CA ALA A 59 -11.46 -7.54 -21.61
C ALA A 59 -11.67 -6.04 -21.88
N LEU A 60 -11.72 -5.22 -20.83
CA LEU A 60 -11.85 -3.77 -20.94
C LEU A 60 -10.52 -3.05 -21.21
N LEU A 61 -9.36 -3.69 -21.05
CA LEU A 61 -8.06 -3.04 -21.24
C LEU A 61 -7.86 -2.49 -22.66
N PRO A 62 -8.15 -3.23 -23.75
CA PRO A 62 -7.98 -2.71 -25.11
C PRO A 62 -8.88 -1.50 -25.37
N TYR A 63 -10.12 -1.54 -24.89
CA TYR A 63 -11.05 -0.42 -25.01
C TYR A 63 -10.55 0.82 -24.25
N ARG A 64 -10.09 0.65 -23.01
CA ARG A 64 -9.54 1.74 -22.19
C ARG A 64 -8.29 2.35 -22.84
N TRP A 65 -7.45 1.51 -23.44
CA TRP A 65 -6.25 1.95 -24.15
C TRP A 65 -6.60 2.77 -25.40
N ALA A 66 -7.50 2.26 -26.25
CA ALA A 66 -7.96 2.98 -27.43
C ALA A 66 -8.63 4.31 -27.06
N LYS A 67 -9.45 4.32 -26.01
CA LYS A 67 -10.07 5.54 -25.49
C LYS A 67 -9.02 6.56 -25.04
N LEU A 68 -8.01 6.13 -24.28
CA LEU A 68 -6.92 7.00 -23.84
C LEU A 68 -6.16 7.60 -25.05
N GLN A 69 -5.85 6.79 -26.07
CA GLN A 69 -5.18 7.27 -27.28
C GLN A 69 -6.03 8.31 -28.02
N ASN A 70 -7.33 8.06 -28.16
CA ASN A 70 -8.24 9.01 -28.81
C ASN A 70 -8.35 10.32 -28.03
N GLU A 71 -8.44 10.26 -26.70
CA GLU A 71 -8.48 11.45 -25.84
C GLU A 71 -7.17 12.25 -25.91
N VAL A 72 -6.02 11.57 -25.94
CA VAL A 72 -4.70 12.23 -26.11
C VAL A 72 -4.61 12.87 -27.48
N LEU A 73 -5.01 12.16 -28.55
CA LEU A 73 -5.01 12.71 -29.90
C LEU A 73 -5.89 13.96 -29.99
N TYR A 74 -7.09 13.92 -29.41
CA TYR A 74 -8.00 15.06 -29.33
C TYR A 74 -7.42 16.24 -28.54
N LEU A 75 -6.71 15.98 -27.44
CA LEU A 75 -5.98 17.01 -26.69
C LEU A 75 -4.84 17.64 -27.52
N THR A 76 -4.13 16.83 -28.31
CA THR A 76 -2.98 17.30 -29.11
C THR A 76 -3.35 17.88 -30.47
N SER A 77 -4.56 17.62 -30.98
CA SER A 77 -4.99 18.07 -32.32
C SER A 77 -5.27 19.58 -32.38
N GLY A 78 -5.36 20.27 -31.24
CA GLY A 78 -5.64 21.69 -31.18
C GLY A 78 -7.09 22.07 -31.51
N GLU A 79 -7.97 21.08 -31.73
CA GLU A 79 -9.41 21.27 -31.97
C GLU A 79 -10.20 21.55 -30.68
N MET A 80 -9.52 21.62 -29.54
CA MET A 80 -10.14 21.89 -28.25
C MET A 80 -10.52 23.36 -28.15
N ALA A 81 -11.77 23.69 -28.49
CA ALA A 81 -12.34 25.01 -28.28
C ALA A 81 -12.47 25.26 -26.76
N ILE A 82 -11.55 26.05 -26.21
CA ILE A 82 -11.53 26.43 -24.78
C ILE A 82 -12.86 27.08 -24.36
N THR A 83 -13.62 27.64 -25.31
CA THR A 83 -14.93 28.25 -25.12
C THR A 83 -16.07 27.27 -24.83
N ASP A 84 -15.91 25.99 -25.19
CA ASP A 84 -16.95 24.96 -25.00
C ASP A 84 -16.73 24.13 -23.72
N LEU A 85 -15.69 24.43 -22.93
CA LEU A 85 -15.37 23.70 -21.71
C LEU A 85 -16.38 24.02 -20.61
N THR A 86 -17.09 22.98 -20.13
CA THR A 86 -17.96 23.13 -18.97
C THR A 86 -17.17 22.98 -17.66
N PHE A 87 -17.73 23.47 -16.56
CA PHE A 87 -17.13 23.26 -15.23
C PHE A 87 -16.97 21.77 -14.87
N ALA A 88 -17.86 20.91 -15.39
CA ALA A 88 -17.76 19.47 -15.20
C ALA A 88 -16.50 18.90 -15.86
N ASP A 89 -16.16 19.37 -17.07
CA ASP A 89 -14.96 18.95 -17.79
C ASP A 89 -13.69 19.36 -17.03
N VAL A 90 -13.68 20.58 -16.47
CA VAL A 90 -12.58 21.06 -15.62
C VAL A 90 -12.37 20.14 -14.41
N LEU A 91 -13.44 19.70 -13.74
CA LEU A 91 -13.34 18.76 -12.63
C LEU A 91 -12.77 17.40 -13.06
N ILE A 92 -13.14 16.93 -14.26
CA ILE A 92 -12.62 15.68 -14.82
C ILE A 92 -11.11 15.82 -15.08
N PHE A 93 -10.68 16.91 -15.71
CA PHE A 93 -9.26 17.20 -15.93
C PHE A 93 -8.48 17.32 -14.61
N ALA A 94 -9.03 17.99 -13.61
CA ALA A 94 -8.40 18.11 -12.29
C ALA A 94 -8.23 16.75 -11.61
N ARG A 95 -9.25 15.87 -11.70
CA ARG A 95 -9.16 14.50 -11.18
C ARG A 95 -8.11 13.69 -11.92
N PHE A 96 -8.04 13.83 -13.24
CA PHE A 96 -7.01 13.18 -14.06
C PHE A 96 -5.61 13.64 -13.66
N LEU A 97 -5.38 14.95 -13.58
CA LEU A 97 -4.11 15.55 -13.18
C LEU A 97 -3.67 15.09 -11.79
N THR A 98 -4.60 15.04 -10.83
CA THR A 98 -4.33 14.57 -9.47
C THR A 98 -3.87 13.11 -9.47
N LYS A 99 -4.47 12.25 -10.30
CA LYS A 99 -4.02 10.85 -10.44
C LYS A 99 -2.63 10.76 -11.09
N CYS A 100 -2.36 11.56 -12.12
CA CYS A 100 -1.04 11.63 -12.74
C CYS A 100 0.04 12.07 -11.74
N LEU A 101 -0.25 13.11 -10.94
CA LEU A 101 0.65 13.58 -9.88
C LEU A 101 0.92 12.49 -8.85
N PHE A 102 -0.10 11.75 -8.43
CA PHE A 102 0.06 10.65 -7.49
C PHE A 102 0.96 9.53 -8.04
N ILE A 103 0.74 9.12 -9.30
CA ILE A 103 1.58 8.12 -9.98
C ILE A 103 3.02 8.63 -10.09
N PHE A 104 3.22 9.92 -10.41
CA PHE A 104 4.54 10.54 -10.47
C PHE A 104 5.26 10.48 -9.11
N ILE A 105 4.58 10.83 -8.02
CA ILE A 105 5.15 10.75 -6.66
C ILE A 105 5.59 9.31 -6.34
N ILE A 106 4.73 8.32 -6.62
CA ILE A 106 5.07 6.90 -6.42
C ILE A 106 6.29 6.51 -7.27
N ALA A 107 6.32 6.89 -8.55
CA ALA A 107 7.44 6.59 -9.43
C ALA A 107 8.76 7.19 -8.92
N VAL A 108 8.73 8.44 -8.42
CA VAL A 108 9.89 9.09 -7.80
C VAL A 108 10.32 8.35 -6.53
N MET A 109 9.39 7.93 -5.67
CA MET A 109 9.71 7.14 -4.48
C MET A 109 10.35 5.79 -4.83
N ILE A 110 9.85 5.09 -5.86
CA ILE A 110 10.42 3.83 -6.36
C ILE A 110 11.82 4.06 -6.94
N GLY A 111 11.98 5.09 -7.79
CA GLY A 111 13.27 5.44 -8.40
C GLY A 111 14.33 5.79 -7.36
N ARG A 112 13.93 6.53 -6.31
CA ARG A 112 14.80 6.87 -5.17
C ARG A 112 14.98 5.72 -4.18
N ARG A 113 14.22 4.62 -4.32
CA ARG A 113 14.16 3.48 -3.39
C ARG A 113 13.98 3.91 -1.92
N SER A 114 13.35 5.06 -1.71
CA SER A 114 13.16 5.67 -0.41
C SER A 114 11.83 6.40 -0.40
N VAL A 115 11.08 6.19 0.69
CA VAL A 115 9.84 6.91 0.96
C VAL A 115 10.14 8.34 1.45
N PHE A 116 11.32 8.55 2.02
CA PHE A 116 11.72 9.84 2.57
C PHE A 116 12.20 10.79 1.46
N PRO A 117 11.96 12.11 1.60
CA PRO A 117 12.59 13.12 0.74
C PRO A 117 14.12 13.05 0.83
N SER A 118 14.84 13.70 -0.08
CA SER A 118 16.30 13.73 -0.02
C SER A 118 16.69 14.59 1.16
N LEU A 119 17.06 13.95 2.26
CA LEU A 119 17.55 14.63 3.44
C LEU A 119 19.04 14.95 3.23
N GLU A 120 19.44 16.16 3.61
CA GLU A 120 20.85 16.50 3.66
C GLU A 120 21.57 15.57 4.66
N PRO A 121 22.79 15.09 4.36
CA PRO A 121 23.50 14.12 5.20
C PRO A 121 23.74 14.59 6.63
N ALA A 122 23.76 15.91 6.86
CA ALA A 122 23.97 16.53 8.17
C ALA A 122 22.66 16.84 8.91
N SER A 123 21.50 16.47 8.35
CA SER A 123 20.21 16.74 8.96
C SER A 123 19.95 15.80 10.14
N PRO A 124 19.47 16.31 11.30
CA PRO A 124 19.14 15.49 12.47
C PRO A 124 18.06 14.44 12.16
N PHE A 125 17.23 14.67 11.13
CA PHE A 125 16.23 13.71 10.68
C PHE A 125 16.83 12.44 10.06
N VAL A 126 18.07 12.50 9.54
CA VAL A 126 18.76 11.30 9.03
C VAL A 126 19.06 10.33 10.16
N GLU A 127 19.51 10.84 11.31
CA GLU A 127 19.83 10.04 12.48
C GLU A 127 18.59 9.33 13.04
N GLU A 128 17.47 10.04 13.15
CA GLU A 128 16.21 9.47 13.64
C GLU A 128 15.63 8.41 12.67
N VAL A 129 15.69 8.66 11.36
CA VAL A 129 15.23 7.71 10.34
C VAL A 129 16.09 6.46 10.31
N VAL A 130 17.41 6.59 10.46
CA VAL A 130 18.34 5.46 10.50
C VAL A 130 18.14 4.61 11.76
N LYS A 131 17.99 5.25 12.93
CA LYS A 131 17.81 4.56 14.22
C LYS A 131 16.46 3.85 14.34
N ASN A 132 15.37 4.46 13.85
CA ASN A 132 14.02 3.92 14.05
C ASN A 132 13.50 3.05 12.89
N TRP A 133 13.94 3.30 11.65
CA TRP A 133 13.31 2.71 10.45
C TRP A 133 14.12 1.60 9.79
N GLN A 134 15.43 1.45 10.08
CA GLN A 134 16.27 0.41 9.46
C GLN A 134 17.19 -0.34 10.46
N PRO A 135 16.64 -1.05 11.45
CA PRO A 135 17.46 -1.84 12.38
C PRO A 135 18.31 -2.93 11.67
N ASN A 136 17.86 -3.45 10.53
CA ASN A 136 18.56 -4.51 9.78
C ASN A 136 19.53 -4.03 8.68
N ARG A 137 19.54 -2.73 8.31
CA ARG A 137 20.43 -2.22 7.23
C ARG A 137 21.73 -1.61 7.77
N LEU A 138 21.78 -1.36 9.08
CA LEU A 138 22.92 -0.75 9.77
C LEU A 138 24.20 -1.61 9.76
N ARG A 139 24.12 -2.92 9.49
CA ARG A 139 25.33 -3.77 9.49
C ARG A 139 26.23 -3.63 8.27
N THR A 140 25.74 -3.14 7.13
CA THR A 140 26.48 -3.37 5.86
C THR A 140 26.88 -2.16 5.04
N VAL A 141 26.19 -1.00 5.07
CA VAL A 141 26.53 0.06 4.09
C VAL A 141 26.56 1.49 4.64
N ALA A 142 25.87 1.81 5.74
CA ALA A 142 25.86 3.20 6.27
C ALA A 142 25.99 3.31 7.79
N GLY A 143 25.85 2.21 8.55
CA GLY A 143 25.93 2.25 10.01
C GLY A 143 27.35 2.21 10.58
N ALA A 144 28.35 1.81 9.79
CA ALA A 144 29.73 1.65 10.27
C ALA A 144 30.38 2.99 10.64
N GLU A 145 30.15 4.05 9.87
CA GLU A 145 30.72 5.37 10.14
C GLU A 145 30.08 6.05 11.36
N TYR A 146 28.77 5.84 11.57
CA TYR A 146 28.07 6.35 12.75
C TYR A 146 28.45 5.58 14.02
N ILE A 147 28.53 4.25 13.95
CA ILE A 147 29.01 3.43 15.08
C ILE A 147 30.47 3.76 15.39
N ALA A 148 31.32 3.98 14.39
CA ALA A 148 32.72 4.39 14.60
C ALA A 148 32.83 5.77 15.26
N ARG A 149 31.99 6.75 14.88
CA ARG A 149 31.92 8.06 15.54
C ARG A 149 31.40 7.96 16.98
N GLU A 150 30.38 7.15 17.22
CA GLU A 150 29.82 6.95 18.56
C GLU A 150 30.82 6.22 19.47
N GLN A 151 31.55 5.22 18.94
CA GLN A 151 32.63 4.54 19.64
C GLN A 151 33.84 5.45 19.89
N ALA A 152 34.20 6.32 18.94
CA ALA A 152 35.26 7.31 19.13
C ALA A 152 34.86 8.35 20.19
N ALA A 153 33.63 8.87 20.15
CA ALA A 153 33.13 9.80 21.15
C ALA A 153 33.01 9.14 22.54
N ALA A 154 32.61 7.87 22.61
CA ALA A 154 32.59 7.10 23.85
C ALA A 154 34.00 6.81 24.38
N ALA A 155 34.97 6.56 23.49
CA ALA A 155 36.37 6.36 23.85
C ALA A 155 37.03 7.67 24.35
N ASP A 156 36.72 8.80 23.72
CA ASP A 156 37.18 10.12 24.15
C ASP A 156 36.56 10.49 25.51
N ALA A 157 35.27 10.22 25.72
CA ALA A 157 34.62 10.42 27.02
C ALA A 157 35.21 9.53 28.13
N ALA A 158 35.53 8.27 27.82
CA ALA A 158 36.18 7.35 28.76
C ALA A 158 37.64 7.73 29.04
N ALA A 159 38.34 8.31 28.07
CA ALA A 159 39.70 8.84 28.26
C ALA A 159 39.69 10.08 29.16
N ASP A 160 38.69 10.96 29.02
CA ASP A 160 38.52 12.12 29.90
C ASP A 160 38.19 11.70 31.35
N GLU A 161 37.38 10.64 31.53
CA GLU A 161 37.06 10.09 32.85
C GLU A 161 38.27 9.41 33.53
N ALA A 162 39.18 8.81 32.75
CA ALA A 162 40.44 8.23 33.24
C ALA A 162 41.50 9.28 33.62
N VAL A 163 41.45 10.49 33.04
CA VAL A 163 42.35 11.60 33.39
C VAL A 163 41.93 12.28 34.70
N VAL A 164 40.64 12.23 35.06
CA VAL A 164 40.10 12.87 36.28
C VAL A 164 40.33 12.02 37.55
N THR A 165 40.79 10.77 37.44
CA THR A 165 41.16 9.94 38.59
C THR A 165 42.68 9.77 38.72
N PRO A 166 43.42 10.75 39.29
CA PRO A 166 44.80 10.53 39.65
C PRO A 166 44.86 9.53 40.81
N ILE A 167 45.55 8.43 40.55
CA ILE A 167 46.00 7.40 41.49
C ILE A 167 46.34 8.05 42.84
N SER A 168 45.57 7.70 43.88
CA SER A 168 45.88 7.93 45.30
C SER A 168 45.81 6.61 46.03
#